data_AF-A0A926SHK7-F1
#
_entry.id   AF-A0A926SHK7-F1
#
_cell.length_a   1.000
_cell.length_b   1.000
_cell.length_c   1.000
_cell.angle_alpha   90.00
_cell.angle_beta   90.00
_cell.angle_gamma   90.00
#
_symmetry.space_group_name_H-M   'P 1'
#
loop_
_entity.id
_entity.type
_entity.pdbx_description
1 polymer ?
#
loop_
_entity_poly.entity_id
_entity_poly.type
_entity_poly.pdbx_seq_one_letter_code
_entity_poly.pdbx_strand_id
1 'polypeptide(L)'
;MPRIRVVLQDVTCYDTEDVTGADEFYLTGAVSDGGNSAGVLTRPISVNDKQTKAFGIGGGTIFDADVPENRILKVALIAFDEDSNKDWSKHGEVVTKIGQAVSSGLATIPNPYTAAAGTILPFAISAIGGIMSLDQDDELGQHLREFPVWAIPNGESLQIWGFKGGGGWYSSWRYAVRYRVIRG
;
A
#
# COMPACT_ATOMS: atom_id res chain seq x y z
N MET A 1 -1.61 20.34 15.89
CA MET A 1 -1.88 19.23 14.96
C MET A 1 -0.57 18.52 14.74
N PRO A 2 -0.45 17.23 15.03
CA PRO A 2 0.78 16.48 14.75
C PRO A 2 1.04 16.39 13.24
N ARG A 3 2.31 16.43 12.87
CA ARG A 3 2.75 16.09 11.52
C ARG A 3 2.88 14.58 11.42
N ILE A 4 2.14 13.96 10.49
CA ILE A 4 2.14 12.52 10.30
C ILE A 4 2.83 12.17 8.98
N ARG A 5 3.81 11.27 9.07
CA ARG A 5 4.46 10.67 7.90
C ARG A 5 4.22 9.17 7.85
N VAL A 6 3.93 8.64 6.67
CA VAL A 6 3.95 7.20 6.41
C VAL A 6 5.11 6.91 5.46
N VAL A 7 6.01 6.02 5.89
CA VAL A 7 7.23 5.68 5.15
C VAL A 7 7.25 4.21 4.82
N LEU A 8 7.13 3.89 3.54
CA LEU A 8 7.23 2.54 3.01
C LEU A 8 8.71 2.15 2.88
N GLN A 9 9.14 1.08 3.55
CA GLN A 9 10.56 0.76 3.70
C GLN A 9 11.04 -0.33 2.76
N ASP A 10 10.55 -1.55 2.95
CA ASP A 10 11.05 -2.74 2.28
C ASP A 10 10.04 -3.89 2.31
N VAL A 11 10.26 -4.84 1.42
CA VAL A 11 9.61 -6.15 1.40
C VAL A 11 10.64 -7.22 1.70
N THR A 12 10.22 -8.25 2.45
CA THR A 12 10.96 -9.48 2.64
C THR A 12 10.19 -10.62 2.00
N CYS A 13 10.81 -11.33 1.06
CA CYS A 13 10.32 -12.62 0.59
C CYS A 13 10.94 -13.71 1.48
N TYR A 14 10.12 -14.59 2.04
CA TYR A 14 10.61 -15.74 2.81
C TYR A 14 10.76 -16.97 1.93
N ASP A 15 9.77 -17.22 1.08
CA ASP A 15 9.68 -18.34 0.13
C ASP A 15 8.99 -17.80 -1.15
N THR A 16 9.58 -17.98 -2.33
CA THR A 16 9.05 -17.62 -3.67
C THR A 16 8.18 -18.74 -4.25
N GLU A 17 7.38 -18.43 -5.27
CA GLU A 17 6.69 -19.44 -6.11
C GLU A 17 7.67 -20.33 -6.85
N ASP A 18 8.64 -19.69 -7.49
CA ASP A 18 9.45 -20.34 -8.50
C ASP A 18 10.81 -20.77 -7.96
N VAL A 19 11.15 -22.03 -8.24
CA VAL A 19 12.51 -22.58 -8.08
C VAL A 19 13.48 -21.97 -9.12
N THR A 20 12.98 -21.20 -10.09
CA THR A 20 13.72 -20.77 -11.29
C THR A 20 13.75 -19.25 -11.57
N GLY A 21 13.46 -18.37 -10.61
CA GLY A 21 13.53 -16.92 -10.86
C GLY A 21 13.27 -16.03 -9.67
N ALA A 22 13.56 -14.73 -9.81
CA ALA A 22 13.15 -13.70 -8.87
C ALA A 22 11.71 -13.27 -9.20
N ASP A 23 10.84 -13.20 -8.20
CA ASP A 23 9.44 -12.74 -8.30
C ASP A 23 9.40 -11.21 -8.34
N GLU A 24 8.57 -10.60 -9.20
CA GLU A 24 8.53 -9.16 -9.44
C GLU A 24 7.46 -8.48 -8.60
N PHE A 25 7.84 -8.11 -7.37
CA PHE A 25 6.90 -7.55 -6.41
C PHE A 25 6.65 -6.04 -6.60
N TYR A 26 5.39 -5.60 -6.58
CA TYR A 26 5.07 -4.18 -6.38
C TYR A 26 3.84 -3.95 -5.47
N LEU A 27 3.72 -2.71 -4.99
CA LEU A 27 2.62 -2.23 -4.16
C LEU A 27 1.87 -1.11 -4.84
N THR A 28 0.57 -1.08 -4.62
CA THR A 28 -0.30 0.04 -4.96
C THR A 28 -1.29 0.29 -3.83
N GLY A 29 -1.82 1.49 -3.70
CA GLY A 29 -2.64 1.81 -2.54
C GLY A 29 -2.87 3.30 -2.34
N ALA A 30 -3.35 3.63 -1.14
CA ALA A 30 -3.47 5.00 -0.71
C ALA A 30 -3.36 5.13 0.81
N VAL A 31 -2.98 6.33 1.24
CA VAL A 31 -3.04 6.76 2.64
C VAL A 31 -3.96 7.97 2.73
N SER A 32 -4.86 7.97 3.70
CA SER A 32 -5.79 9.09 3.90
C SER A 32 -6.21 9.29 5.35
N ASP A 33 -6.39 10.54 5.77
CA ASP A 33 -7.06 10.90 7.03
C ASP A 33 -8.52 11.35 6.81
N GLY A 34 -9.03 11.27 5.57
CA GLY A 34 -10.34 11.77 5.15
C GLY A 34 -10.34 13.22 4.65
N GLY A 35 -9.28 14.02 4.89
CA GLY A 35 -9.12 15.38 4.36
C GLY A 35 -7.90 15.54 3.44
N ASN A 36 -6.86 14.75 3.67
CA ASN A 36 -5.65 14.61 2.89
C ASN A 36 -5.59 13.17 2.40
N SER A 37 -5.32 12.97 1.11
CA SER A 37 -5.15 11.64 0.52
C SER A 37 -3.93 11.63 -0.40
N ALA A 38 -3.14 10.56 -0.32
CA ALA A 38 -2.01 10.32 -1.20
C ALA A 38 -2.13 8.92 -1.81
N GLY A 39 -2.04 8.83 -3.13
CA GLY A 39 -1.92 7.55 -3.83
C GLY A 39 -0.50 6.99 -3.70
N VAL A 40 -0.39 5.68 -3.82
CA VAL A 40 0.87 4.93 -3.73
C VAL A 40 0.92 3.98 -4.91
N LEU A 41 2.07 3.95 -5.58
CA LEU A 41 2.42 2.93 -6.55
C LEU A 41 3.93 2.79 -6.50
N THR A 42 4.46 1.62 -6.15
CA THR A 42 5.89 1.36 -6.27
C THR A 42 6.20 0.84 -7.66
N ARG A 43 7.45 1.01 -8.11
CA ARG A 43 7.95 0.21 -9.22
C ARG A 43 8.19 -1.24 -8.77
N PRO A 44 8.18 -2.19 -9.71
CA PRO A 44 8.50 -3.58 -9.44
C PRO A 44 9.90 -3.73 -8.90
N ILE A 45 10.04 -4.66 -7.96
CA ILE A 45 11.32 -5.05 -7.40
C ILE A 45 11.43 -6.55 -7.42
N SER A 46 12.38 -7.07 -8.19
CA SER A 46 12.62 -8.51 -8.21
C SER A 46 13.18 -8.96 -6.86
N VAL A 47 12.49 -9.80 -6.10
CA VAL A 47 12.90 -10.24 -4.76
C VAL A 47 12.97 -11.77 -4.71
N ASN A 48 14.14 -12.32 -4.33
CA ASN A 48 14.30 -13.78 -4.24
C ASN A 48 14.01 -14.28 -2.81
N ASP A 49 13.96 -15.60 -2.68
CA ASP A 49 13.97 -16.31 -1.40
C ASP A 49 14.87 -15.68 -0.35
N LYS A 50 14.29 -15.42 0.81
CA LYS A 50 14.97 -14.89 2.02
C LYS A 50 15.63 -13.53 1.79
N GLN A 51 15.29 -12.82 0.72
CA GLN A 51 15.79 -11.48 0.47
C GLN A 51 14.86 -10.42 1.06
N THR A 52 15.49 -9.38 1.60
CA THR A 52 14.84 -8.12 1.94
C THR A 52 15.30 -7.06 0.95
N LYS A 53 14.37 -6.38 0.28
CA LYS A 53 14.67 -5.28 -0.64
C LYS A 53 13.88 -4.03 -0.29
N ALA A 54 14.60 -2.91 -0.24
CA ALA A 54 13.98 -1.61 -0.07
C ALA A 54 13.17 -1.23 -1.31
N PHE A 55 12.04 -0.57 -1.10
CA PHE A 55 11.28 0.00 -2.22
C PHE A 55 12.07 1.15 -2.85
N GLY A 56 12.21 1.11 -4.17
CA GLY A 56 12.84 2.18 -4.95
C GLY A 56 11.87 3.32 -5.25
N ILE A 57 11.61 3.57 -6.53
CA ILE A 57 10.66 4.59 -6.97
C ILE A 57 9.25 4.26 -6.46
N GLY A 58 8.60 5.26 -5.85
CA GLY A 58 7.30 5.09 -5.19
C GLY A 58 7.35 4.52 -3.77
N GLY A 59 8.54 4.10 -3.32
CA GLY A 59 8.85 3.84 -1.91
C GLY A 59 9.18 5.12 -1.13
N GLY A 60 9.61 4.98 0.12
CA GLY A 60 9.96 6.11 0.98
C GLY A 60 8.71 6.78 1.56
N THR A 61 8.69 8.11 1.65
CA THR A 61 7.55 8.83 2.22
C THR A 61 6.37 8.83 1.25
N ILE A 62 5.32 8.07 1.59
CA ILE A 62 4.10 7.90 0.79
C ILE A 62 2.93 8.77 1.29
N PHE A 63 3.09 9.40 2.46
CA PHE A 63 2.16 10.38 3.01
C PHE A 63 2.92 11.31 3.94
N ASP A 64 2.63 12.61 3.88
CA ASP A 64 3.22 13.61 4.74
C ASP A 64 2.28 14.82 4.89
N ALA A 65 1.54 14.88 5.99
CA ALA A 65 0.54 15.93 6.23
C ALA A 65 0.34 16.24 7.70
N ASP A 66 -0.19 17.43 7.99
CA ASP A 66 -0.69 17.79 9.31
C ASP A 66 -2.08 17.19 9.51
N VAL A 67 -2.22 16.35 10.53
CA VAL A 67 -3.45 15.58 10.76
C VAL A 67 -4.02 15.90 12.15
N PRO A 68 -5.28 16.37 12.26
CA PRO A 68 -5.94 16.58 13.55
C PRO A 68 -6.05 15.29 14.39
N GLU A 69 -5.92 15.42 15.71
CA GLU A 69 -5.91 14.27 16.62
C GLU A 69 -7.23 13.48 16.66
N ASN A 70 -8.34 14.12 16.30
CA ASN A 70 -9.67 13.50 16.25
C ASN A 70 -9.93 12.73 14.95
N ARG A 71 -8.94 12.56 14.07
CA ARG A 71 -9.07 11.80 12.81
C ARG A 71 -8.48 10.40 12.92
N ILE A 72 -8.85 9.57 11.96
CA ILE A 72 -8.28 8.25 11.74
C ILE A 72 -7.45 8.30 10.46
N LEU A 73 -6.14 8.08 10.59
CA LEU A 73 -5.24 7.83 9.48
C LEU A 73 -5.47 6.39 8.99
N LYS A 74 -5.59 6.21 7.68
CA LYS A 74 -5.94 4.95 7.06
C LYS A 74 -4.90 4.62 6.01
N VAL A 75 -4.37 3.42 6.07
CA VAL A 75 -3.39 2.89 5.13
C VAL A 75 -4.05 1.68 4.45
N ALA A 76 -4.26 1.79 3.15
CA ALA A 76 -4.76 0.71 2.31
C ALA A 76 -3.71 0.40 1.24
N LEU A 77 -3.18 -0.83 1.24
CA LEU A 77 -2.17 -1.28 0.29
C LEU A 77 -2.61 -2.61 -0.32
N ILE A 78 -2.22 -2.86 -1.55
CA ILE A 78 -2.43 -4.09 -2.29
C ILE A 78 -1.09 -4.48 -2.89
N ALA A 79 -0.74 -5.76 -2.75
CA ALA A 79 0.46 -6.35 -3.29
C ALA A 79 0.13 -7.19 -4.53
N PHE A 80 1.00 -7.11 -5.53
CA PHE A 80 0.90 -7.81 -6.79
C PHE A 80 2.26 -8.39 -7.17
N ASP A 81 2.23 -9.50 -7.91
CA ASP A 81 3.36 -9.96 -8.72
C ASP A 81 3.20 -9.42 -10.15
N GLU A 82 4.30 -8.97 -10.74
CA GLU A 82 4.32 -8.46 -12.11
C GLU A 82 4.65 -9.54 -13.12
N ASP A 83 3.61 -10.16 -13.65
CA ASP A 83 3.72 -11.17 -14.70
C ASP A 83 3.79 -10.58 -16.12
N SER A 84 3.79 -9.26 -16.24
CA SER A 84 3.50 -8.51 -17.46
C SER A 84 4.48 -7.35 -17.66
N ASN A 85 5.03 -7.20 -18.88
CA ASN A 85 6.00 -6.14 -19.19
C ASN A 85 5.29 -4.77 -19.30
N LYS A 86 5.04 -4.11 -18.16
CA LYS A 86 4.23 -2.89 -18.09
C LYS A 86 4.95 -1.62 -18.52
N ASP A 87 4.16 -0.68 -19.04
CA ASP A 87 4.61 0.67 -19.33
C ASP A 87 4.62 1.55 -18.06
N TRP A 88 5.77 1.55 -17.38
CA TRP A 88 6.05 2.35 -16.20
C TRP A 88 6.27 3.85 -16.46
N SER A 89 6.13 4.33 -17.71
CA SER A 89 6.32 5.75 -18.06
C SER A 89 5.23 6.66 -17.48
N LYS A 90 4.03 6.12 -17.22
CA LYS A 90 2.87 6.86 -16.68
C LYS A 90 2.74 6.80 -15.16
N HIS A 91 3.78 6.33 -14.47
CA HIS A 91 3.79 6.09 -13.02
C HIS A 91 3.18 7.26 -12.20
N GLY A 92 3.63 8.50 -12.42
CA GLY A 92 3.12 9.66 -11.69
C GLY A 92 1.66 10.01 -11.97
N GLU A 93 1.18 9.75 -13.19
CA GLU A 93 -0.23 9.95 -13.55
C GLU A 93 -1.12 8.93 -12.82
N VAL A 94 -0.68 7.67 -12.75
CA VAL A 94 -1.39 6.60 -12.04
C VAL A 94 -1.47 6.90 -10.55
N VAL A 95 -0.36 7.28 -9.92
CA VAL A 95 -0.32 7.68 -8.50
C VAL A 95 -1.34 8.79 -8.22
N THR A 96 -1.41 9.79 -9.10
CA THR A 96 -2.34 10.92 -8.98
C THR A 96 -3.79 10.45 -9.09
N LYS A 97 -4.10 9.60 -10.07
CA LYS A 97 -5.45 9.05 -10.29
C LYS A 97 -5.92 8.21 -9.10
N ILE A 98 -5.05 7.39 -8.52
CA ILE A 98 -5.38 6.61 -7.31
C ILE A 98 -5.74 7.55 -6.16
N GLY A 99 -4.91 8.57 -5.90
CA GLY A 99 -5.17 9.54 -4.85
C GLY A 99 -6.49 10.31 -5.04
N GLN A 100 -6.78 10.73 -6.27
CA GLN A 100 -8.02 11.42 -6.62
C GLN A 100 -9.26 10.53 -6.45
N ALA A 101 -9.19 9.28 -6.89
CA ALA A 101 -10.30 8.35 -6.79
C ALA A 101 -10.60 7.99 -5.33
N VAL A 102 -9.57 7.78 -4.50
CA VAL A 102 -9.75 7.59 -3.05
C VAL A 102 -10.35 8.83 -2.40
N SER A 103 -9.84 10.02 -2.72
CA SER A 103 -10.40 11.28 -2.21
C SER A 103 -11.86 11.46 -2.63
N SER A 104 -12.22 11.12 -3.86
CA SER A 104 -13.58 11.24 -4.38
C SER A 104 -14.53 10.24 -3.72
N GLY A 105 -14.09 8.98 -3.55
CA GLY A 105 -14.86 7.97 -2.84
C GLY A 105 -15.14 8.35 -1.39
N LEU A 106 -14.12 8.85 -0.69
CA LEU A 106 -14.26 9.37 0.68
C LEU A 106 -15.27 10.51 0.78
N ALA A 107 -15.31 11.43 -0.19
CA ALA A 107 -16.26 12.53 -0.20
C ALA A 107 -17.73 12.09 -0.26
N THR A 108 -18.01 10.85 -0.68
CA THR A 108 -19.38 10.29 -0.68
C THR A 108 -19.84 9.82 0.71
N ILE A 109 -18.92 9.71 1.68
CA ILE A 109 -19.21 9.22 3.02
C ILE A 109 -19.62 10.40 3.91
N PRO A 110 -20.73 10.33 4.68
CA PRO A 110 -21.18 11.44 5.55
C PRO A 110 -20.16 11.91 6.60
N ASN A 111 -19.18 11.08 6.96
CA ASN A 111 -18.07 11.45 7.86
C ASN A 111 -16.79 10.65 7.52
N PRO A 112 -16.01 11.07 6.51
CA PRO A 112 -14.83 10.32 6.06
C PRO A 112 -13.67 10.32 7.07
N TYR A 113 -13.66 11.28 7.99
CA TYR A 113 -12.61 11.44 8.99
C TYR A 113 -12.58 10.30 10.02
N THR A 114 -13.75 9.72 10.30
CA THR A 114 -13.95 8.66 11.29
C THR A 114 -14.49 7.37 10.69
N ALA A 115 -14.77 7.36 9.38
CA ALA A 115 -15.19 6.16 8.67
C ALA A 115 -14.16 5.04 8.85
N ALA A 116 -14.64 3.81 9.06
CA ALA A 116 -13.78 2.65 9.07
C ALA A 116 -13.13 2.47 7.68
N ALA A 117 -11.91 2.00 7.66
CA ALA A 117 -11.12 1.73 6.48
C ALA A 117 -11.76 0.61 5.63
N GLY A 118 -12.60 -0.27 6.21
CA GLY A 118 -13.39 -1.24 5.45
C GLY A 118 -14.41 -0.59 4.50
N THR A 119 -14.85 0.64 4.80
CA THR A 119 -15.66 1.46 3.89
C THR A 119 -14.83 2.04 2.74
N ILE A 120 -13.52 2.11 2.90
CA ILE A 120 -12.61 2.85 2.01
C ILE A 120 -11.87 1.93 1.06
N LEU A 121 -11.61 0.71 1.53
CA LEU A 121 -10.96 -0.34 0.76
C LEU A 121 -11.63 -0.58 -0.60
N PRO A 122 -12.96 -0.63 -0.75
CA PRO A 122 -13.58 -0.77 -2.08
C PRO A 122 -13.28 0.40 -3.03
N PHE A 123 -13.10 1.62 -2.52
CA PHE A 123 -12.72 2.78 -3.37
C PHE A 123 -11.25 2.73 -3.76
N ALA A 124 -10.37 2.34 -2.83
CA ALA A 124 -8.96 2.12 -3.14
C ALA A 124 -8.82 0.99 -4.17
N ILE A 125 -9.47 -0.15 -3.93
CA ILE A 125 -9.51 -1.29 -4.87
C ILE A 125 -10.17 -0.90 -6.20
N SER A 126 -11.28 -0.17 -6.23
CA SER A 126 -11.91 0.21 -7.51
C SER A 126 -11.06 1.22 -8.29
N ALA A 127 -10.42 2.16 -7.59
CA ALA A 127 -9.48 3.11 -8.19
C ALA A 127 -8.29 2.41 -8.81
N ILE A 128 -7.72 1.45 -8.08
CA ILE A 128 -6.57 0.64 -8.48
C ILE A 128 -7.01 -0.32 -9.58
N GLY A 129 -8.05 -1.10 -9.35
CA GLY A 129 -8.63 -2.08 -10.27
C GLY A 129 -9.09 -1.46 -11.58
N GLY A 130 -9.66 -0.26 -11.64
CA GLY A 130 -9.98 0.38 -12.93
C GLY A 130 -8.75 0.81 -13.74
N ILE A 131 -7.61 1.02 -13.07
CA ILE A 131 -6.33 1.34 -13.71
C ILE A 131 -5.52 0.07 -14.02
N MET A 132 -5.63 -0.95 -13.17
CA MET A 132 -4.86 -2.20 -13.21
C MET A 132 -5.61 -3.34 -13.91
N SER A 133 -6.93 -3.26 -14.12
CA SER A 133 -7.72 -4.26 -14.88
C SER A 133 -7.41 -4.26 -16.38
N LEU A 134 -6.48 -3.41 -16.82
CA LEU A 134 -5.85 -3.50 -18.13
C LEU A 134 -4.69 -4.51 -18.15
N ASP A 135 -4.29 -5.02 -16.98
CA ASP A 135 -3.20 -5.96 -16.78
C ASP A 135 -3.65 -7.23 -16.06
N GLN A 136 -2.88 -8.29 -16.29
CA GLN A 136 -3.20 -9.68 -15.91
C GLN A 136 -2.48 -10.12 -14.62
N ASP A 137 -2.03 -9.18 -13.81
CA ASP A 137 -1.23 -9.46 -12.61
C ASP A 137 -2.02 -10.11 -11.49
N ASP A 138 -1.38 -11.04 -10.79
CA ASP A 138 -1.97 -11.75 -9.66
C ASP A 138 -1.87 -10.94 -8.36
N GLU A 139 -3.01 -10.77 -7.70
CA GLU A 139 -3.07 -10.14 -6.37
C GLU A 139 -2.50 -11.09 -5.31
N LEU A 140 -1.43 -10.67 -4.65
CA LEU A 140 -0.77 -11.44 -3.59
C LEU A 140 -1.40 -11.21 -2.21
N GLY A 141 -1.98 -10.03 -1.99
CA GLY A 141 -2.70 -9.73 -0.76
C GLY A 141 -3.09 -8.27 -0.58
N GLN A 142 -3.99 -8.03 0.37
CA GLN A 142 -4.46 -6.70 0.74
C GLN A 142 -4.13 -6.39 2.20
N HIS A 143 -3.82 -5.12 2.45
CA HIS A 143 -3.55 -4.57 3.77
C HIS A 143 -4.47 -3.41 4.05
N LEU A 144 -5.06 -3.45 5.22
CA LEU A 144 -5.88 -2.36 5.72
C LEU A 144 -5.53 -2.09 7.17
N ARG A 145 -5.14 -0.86 7.47
CA ARG A 145 -4.82 -0.46 8.83
C ARG A 145 -5.32 0.93 9.15
N GLU A 146 -5.93 1.03 10.32
CA GLU A 146 -6.41 2.28 10.90
C GLU A 146 -5.52 2.68 12.07
N PHE A 147 -5.24 3.98 12.14
CA PHE A 147 -4.53 4.61 13.24
C PHE A 147 -5.31 5.83 13.70
N PRO A 148 -6.08 5.72 14.80
CA PRO A 148 -6.58 6.90 15.48
C PRO A 148 -5.39 7.79 15.82
N VAL A 149 -5.38 9.03 15.35
CA VAL A 149 -4.17 9.87 15.34
C VAL A 149 -3.68 10.14 16.76
N TRP A 150 -4.62 10.33 17.70
CA TRP A 150 -4.32 10.46 19.13
C TRP A 150 -3.58 9.25 19.72
N ALA A 151 -3.77 8.05 19.16
CA ALA A 151 -3.18 6.79 19.65
C ALA A 151 -1.81 6.46 19.02
N ILE A 152 -1.37 7.22 18.00
CA ILE A 152 -0.05 7.03 17.39
C ILE A 152 1.00 7.54 18.38
N PRO A 153 1.98 6.71 18.82
CA PRO A 153 3.06 7.16 19.68
C PRO A 153 3.88 8.29 19.03
N ASN A 154 4.39 9.22 19.82
CA ASN A 154 5.36 10.20 19.33
C ASN A 154 6.63 9.47 18.84
N GLY A 155 7.18 9.92 17.70
CA GLY A 155 8.31 9.27 17.05
C GLY A 155 7.86 8.19 16.06
N GLU A 156 8.65 7.11 15.94
CA GLU A 156 8.44 6.08 14.93
C GLU A 156 7.67 4.87 15.46
N SER A 157 6.68 4.41 14.70
CA SER A 157 5.96 3.16 14.92
C SER A 157 6.14 2.24 13.72
N LEU A 158 6.89 1.16 13.91
CA LEU A 158 7.10 0.13 12.87
C LEU A 158 5.85 -0.73 12.72
N GLN A 159 5.46 -0.94 11.47
CA GLN A 159 4.38 -1.81 11.08
C GLN A 159 4.93 -2.91 10.18
N ILE A 160 4.48 -4.14 10.42
CA ILE A 160 4.85 -5.31 9.63
C ILE A 160 3.56 -5.96 9.15
N TRP A 161 3.38 -6.00 7.83
CA TRP A 161 2.29 -6.70 7.19
C TRP A 161 2.83 -7.98 6.57
N GLY A 162 2.57 -9.10 7.23
CA GLY A 162 2.87 -10.44 6.70
C GLY A 162 1.66 -11.02 5.99
N PHE A 163 1.86 -11.62 4.83
CA PHE A 163 0.83 -12.33 4.08
C PHE A 163 1.42 -13.54 3.37
N LYS A 164 0.53 -14.48 3.05
CA LYS A 164 0.87 -15.74 2.41
C LYS A 164 -0.09 -15.96 1.25
N GLY A 165 0.42 -16.23 0.05
CA GLY A 165 -0.40 -16.66 -1.08
C GLY A 165 -0.73 -18.14 -0.98
N GLY A 166 -1.88 -18.54 -1.52
CA GLY A 166 -2.36 -19.92 -1.50
C GLY A 166 -2.48 -20.49 -2.91
N GLY A 167 -1.57 -21.39 -3.28
CA GLY A 167 -1.62 -22.13 -4.55
C GLY A 167 -1.46 -23.64 -4.33
N GLY A 168 -2.44 -24.31 -3.72
CA GLY A 168 -2.47 -25.77 -3.61
C GLY A 168 -1.19 -26.44 -3.06
N TRP A 169 -1.07 -27.74 -3.27
CA TRP A 169 0.03 -28.63 -2.89
C TRP A 169 1.45 -28.30 -3.39
N TYR A 170 1.65 -27.27 -4.24
CA TYR A 170 2.96 -26.95 -4.83
C TYR A 170 3.43 -25.50 -4.68
N SER A 171 2.57 -24.56 -4.25
CA SER A 171 2.87 -23.13 -4.29
C SER A 171 2.54 -22.42 -2.97
N SER A 172 3.57 -21.92 -2.28
CA SER A 172 3.39 -21.24 -0.98
C SER A 172 4.34 -20.06 -0.81
N TRP A 173 4.02 -18.90 -1.39
CA TRP A 173 4.79 -17.67 -1.16
C TRP A 173 4.47 -17.08 0.20
N ARG A 174 5.48 -16.45 0.78
CA ARG A 174 5.35 -15.73 2.04
C ARG A 174 6.12 -14.43 1.99
N TYR A 175 5.40 -13.33 2.18
CA TYR A 175 5.93 -11.98 2.15
C TYR A 175 5.75 -11.27 3.50
N ALA A 176 6.62 -10.30 3.78
CA ALA A 176 6.39 -9.27 4.78
C ALA A 176 6.79 -7.90 4.28
N VAL A 177 5.86 -6.96 4.27
CA VAL A 177 6.10 -5.55 3.97
C VAL A 177 6.30 -4.79 5.28
N ARG A 178 7.35 -3.96 5.34
CA ARG A 178 7.63 -3.06 6.46
C ARG A 178 7.38 -1.61 6.06
N TYR A 179 6.65 -0.91 6.92
CA TYR A 179 6.46 0.53 6.81
C TYR A 179 6.44 1.18 8.20
N ARG A 180 6.70 2.48 8.27
CA ARG A 180 6.67 3.25 9.51
C ARG A 180 5.55 4.28 9.46
N VAL A 181 4.90 4.47 10.60
CA VAL A 181 4.05 5.64 10.86
C VAL A 181 4.80 6.50 11.85
N ILE A 182 5.10 7.75 11.46
CA ILE A 182 5.91 8.67 12.23
C ILE A 182 5.03 9.85 12.65
N ARG A 183 4.98 10.13 13.96
CA ARG A 183 4.32 11.31 14.53
C ARG A 183 5.36 12.30 15.03
N GLY A 184 5.40 13.47 14.41
CA GLY A 184 6.19 14.62 14.83
C GLY A 184 5.48 15.50 15.84
#